data_AF-A0A945S603-F1
#
_entry.id   AF-A0A945S603-F1
#
_cell.length_a   1.000
_cell.length_b   1.000
_cell.length_c   1.000
_cell.angle_alpha   90.00
_cell.angle_beta   90.00
_cell.angle_gamma   90.00
#
_symmetry.space_group_name_H-M   'P 1'
#
loop_
_entity.id
_entity.type
_entity.pdbx_description
1 polymer ?
#
loop_
_entity_poly.entity_id
_entity_poly.type
_entity_poly.pdbx_seq_one_letter_code
_entity_poly.pdbx_strand_id
1 'polypeptide(L)'
;MWQQFLASFTAGLALGPSCILHCGVYHAAFLARHADPARGRNATLGVALILGRLSAYLLFGLLLGLVATSGLLVVQPWVLTLTLAVVMAVYALKPQRKKSGCGCRKKRSLVAGSGFLLGFVTGLSPCPPFLASGLIALKSHGVSAAVFTLLAFFVGSSVYMIPVWFGIVALPQRVNARLRVVSRLLAACVAVYASVSLTTMLRQGDEPAIHGRGSASAGLLLAQRAEREKLREAPTKARVGQQRPPVKLPPPAGNDVTPLFLKEPPTRTFTEALLRRLDMSLKEALFYTPLDEDEVQCNLCPSECILADGEQGLCRARVNIGGKLRSIVYERPVSIHIDPIEKKPLFHVLPESQAMSLATAGCNLGCVFCQNFEISQAAPEEIRRHKVSPEKMVALTLAKGCQGIAYTYTEPTIFYEYMLDIATLAKAKGIRNYWITCGQIEEAPLVELCKVMDAANVDLKGFSDDFYVEYCNAHLFPVLRTLKILRREEVFFEITNLLVPEANDSPEMIEDMCRWIVAELGADTPVHFSRFHPDYKLTKRPPTPIETLLMARDVAQKAGLKYVYIGNVRDPKGGTTTCPVCAKSLIRRMGYVVAYNRVKDGRCEHCGAPITGIWK
;
A
#
# COMPACT_ATOMS: atom_id res chain seq x y z
N MET A 1 -24.06 -20.75 13.96
CA MET A 1 -23.67 -20.45 15.36
C MET A 1 -22.32 -21.07 15.74
N TRP A 2 -22.13 -22.39 15.60
CA TRP A 2 -20.86 -23.06 15.97
C TRP A 2 -19.64 -22.63 15.13
N GLN A 3 -19.77 -22.51 13.81
CA GLN A 3 -18.67 -22.03 12.95
C GLN A 3 -18.26 -20.58 13.29
N GLN A 4 -19.23 -19.75 13.66
CA GLN A 4 -19.00 -18.37 14.07
C GLN A 4 -18.33 -18.28 15.44
N PHE A 5 -18.69 -19.16 16.38
CA PHE A 5 -17.97 -19.33 17.64
C PHE A 5 -16.51 -19.68 17.36
N LEU A 6 -16.26 -20.69 16.53
CA LEU A 6 -14.93 -21.17 16.25
C LEU A 6 -14.06 -20.08 15.60
N ALA A 7 -14.60 -19.36 14.61
CA ALA A 7 -13.90 -18.24 13.97
C ALA A 7 -13.55 -17.12 14.97
N SER A 8 -14.50 -16.74 15.83
CA SER A 8 -14.31 -15.67 16.82
C SER A 8 -13.37 -16.09 17.95
N PHE A 9 -13.42 -17.35 18.36
CA PHE A 9 -12.50 -17.96 19.30
C PHE A 9 -11.08 -18.05 18.74
N THR A 10 -10.91 -18.48 17.49
CA THR A 10 -9.60 -18.51 16.81
C THR A 10 -9.02 -17.11 16.63
N ALA A 11 -9.87 -16.10 16.36
CA ALA A 11 -9.44 -14.70 16.32
C ALA A 11 -8.98 -14.23 17.71
N GLY A 12 -9.68 -14.64 18.77
CA GLY A 12 -9.27 -14.40 20.15
C GLY A 12 -7.93 -15.05 20.50
N LEU A 13 -7.65 -16.25 19.99
CA LEU A 13 -6.36 -16.90 20.17
C LEU A 13 -5.24 -16.18 19.39
N ALA A 14 -5.47 -15.88 18.11
CA ALA A 14 -4.48 -15.23 17.25
C ALA A 14 -4.09 -13.83 17.74
N LEU A 15 -5.06 -13.07 18.27
CA LEU A 15 -4.84 -11.70 18.75
C LEU A 15 -4.62 -11.62 20.27
N GLY A 16 -4.66 -12.76 20.97
CA GLY A 16 -4.49 -12.88 22.41
C GLY A 16 -3.16 -12.34 22.96
N PRO A 17 -2.01 -12.51 22.28
CA PRO A 17 -0.74 -11.90 22.72
C PRO A 17 -0.80 -10.38 22.84
N SER A 18 -1.53 -9.71 21.95
CA SER A 18 -1.74 -8.25 22.01
C SER A 18 -2.57 -7.84 23.24
N CYS A 19 -3.45 -8.71 23.74
CA CYS A 19 -4.18 -8.45 24.99
C CYS A 19 -3.25 -8.39 26.21
N ILE A 20 -2.12 -9.10 26.21
CA ILE A 20 -1.11 -9.00 27.29
C ILE A 20 -0.46 -7.61 27.28
N LEU A 21 -0.07 -7.13 26.09
CA LEU A 21 0.58 -5.83 25.92
C LEU A 21 -0.34 -4.66 26.28
N HIS A 22 -1.64 -4.77 25.96
CA HIS A 22 -2.61 -3.74 26.29
C HIS A 22 -3.19 -3.92 27.69
N CYS A 23 -3.96 -4.99 27.94
CA CYS A 23 -4.69 -5.19 29.20
C CYS A 23 -3.82 -5.82 30.30
N GLY A 24 -2.92 -6.73 29.94
CA GLY A 24 -2.08 -7.49 30.86
C GLY A 24 -1.19 -6.60 31.73
N VAL A 25 -0.62 -5.55 31.14
CA VAL A 25 0.21 -4.57 31.86
C VAL A 25 -0.57 -3.88 33.00
N TYR A 26 -1.82 -3.48 32.76
CA TYR A 26 -2.66 -2.85 33.80
C TYR A 26 -3.06 -3.83 34.90
N HIS A 27 -3.44 -5.05 34.52
CA HIS A 27 -3.84 -6.09 35.48
C HIS A 27 -2.65 -6.51 36.34
N ALA A 28 -1.47 -6.67 35.74
CA ALA A 28 -0.22 -6.93 36.43
C ALA A 28 0.12 -5.83 37.45
N ALA A 29 0.02 -4.56 37.05
CA ALA A 29 0.26 -3.42 37.92
C ALA A 29 -0.72 -3.34 39.10
N PHE A 30 -1.99 -3.67 38.87
CA PHE A 30 -3.01 -3.70 39.90
C PHE A 30 -2.82 -4.85 40.90
N LEU A 31 -2.55 -6.05 40.39
CA LEU A 31 -2.31 -7.25 41.20
C LEU A 31 -1.03 -7.10 42.02
N ALA A 32 0.06 -6.57 41.46
CA ALA A 32 1.30 -6.31 42.20
C ALA A 32 1.11 -5.33 43.39
N ARG A 33 0.10 -4.45 43.34
CA ARG A 33 -0.21 -3.50 44.41
C ARG A 33 -1.16 -4.06 45.46
N HIS A 34 -2.10 -4.93 45.08
CA HIS A 34 -3.21 -5.36 45.94
C HIS A 34 -3.16 -6.84 46.35
N ALA A 35 -2.34 -7.65 45.67
CA ALA A 35 -2.11 -9.04 46.07
C ALA A 35 -1.33 -9.07 47.39
N ASP A 36 -1.86 -9.84 48.34
CA ASP A 36 -1.27 -10.09 49.64
C ASP A 36 -1.20 -11.61 49.84
N PRO A 37 -0.03 -12.25 49.65
CA PRO A 37 0.13 -13.70 49.78
C PRO A 37 -0.36 -14.24 51.14
N ALA A 38 -0.31 -13.43 52.21
CA ALA A 38 -0.67 -13.84 53.56
C ALA A 38 -2.20 -13.89 53.81
N ARG A 39 -3.04 -13.45 52.87
CA ARG A 39 -4.50 -13.30 53.08
C ARG A 39 -5.38 -14.16 52.18
N GLY A 40 -4.82 -15.01 51.31
CA GLY A 40 -5.59 -15.92 50.44
C GLY A 40 -6.55 -15.25 49.43
N ARG A 41 -6.60 -13.91 49.37
CA ARG A 41 -7.56 -13.12 48.58
C ARG A 41 -7.11 -12.86 47.13
N ASN A 42 -6.00 -13.43 46.71
CA ASN A 42 -5.41 -13.09 45.43
C ASN A 42 -6.18 -13.71 44.25
N ALA A 43 -6.67 -14.94 44.41
CA ALA A 43 -7.56 -15.57 43.44
C ALA A 43 -8.85 -14.77 43.25
N THR A 44 -9.40 -14.22 44.34
CA THR A 44 -10.62 -13.38 44.27
C THR A 44 -10.41 -12.08 43.50
N LEU A 45 -9.20 -11.52 43.51
CA LEU A 45 -8.87 -10.33 42.71
C LEU A 45 -8.72 -10.67 41.22
N GLY A 46 -8.10 -11.80 40.89
CA GLY A 46 -8.04 -12.30 39.51
C GLY A 46 -9.43 -12.56 38.95
N VAL A 47 -10.29 -13.26 39.71
CA VAL A 47 -11.69 -13.52 39.33
C VAL A 47 -12.48 -12.22 39.16
N ALA A 48 -12.28 -11.23 40.03
CA ALA A 48 -12.95 -9.93 39.89
C ALA A 48 -12.55 -9.22 38.57
N LEU A 49 -11.27 -9.26 38.18
CA LEU A 49 -10.80 -8.69 36.90
C LEU A 49 -11.41 -9.42 35.69
N ILE A 50 -11.50 -10.75 35.76
CA ILE A 50 -12.11 -11.59 34.71
C ILE A 50 -13.58 -11.24 34.56
N LEU A 51 -14.33 -11.19 35.66
CA LEU A 51 -15.75 -10.87 35.65
C LEU A 51 -16.02 -9.46 35.14
N GLY A 52 -15.20 -8.48 35.55
CA GLY A 52 -15.30 -7.11 35.03
C GLY A 52 -15.11 -7.05 33.52
N ARG A 53 -14.05 -7.72 33.02
CA ARG A 53 -13.75 -7.76 31.58
C ARG A 53 -14.82 -8.51 30.78
N LEU A 54 -15.35 -9.60 31.31
CA LEU A 54 -16.46 -10.32 30.71
C LEU A 54 -17.71 -9.43 30.62
N SER A 55 -18.08 -8.74 31.70
CA SER A 55 -19.24 -7.83 31.71
C SER A 55 -19.11 -6.72 30.68
N ALA A 56 -17.91 -6.18 30.47
CA ALA A 56 -17.65 -5.18 29.43
C ALA A 56 -17.89 -5.75 28.01
N TYR A 57 -17.42 -6.96 27.72
CA TYR A 57 -17.58 -7.60 26.41
C TYR A 57 -19.05 -7.95 26.14
N LEU A 58 -19.78 -8.42 27.15
CA LEU A 58 -21.21 -8.70 27.04
C LEU A 58 -22.02 -7.42 26.80
N LEU A 59 -21.72 -6.35 27.54
CA LEU A 59 -22.36 -5.04 27.34
C LEU A 59 -22.07 -4.48 25.95
N PHE A 60 -20.81 -4.53 25.50
CA PHE A 60 -20.45 -4.03 24.18
C PHE A 60 -21.08 -4.86 23.06
N GLY A 61 -21.20 -6.17 23.25
CA GLY A 61 -21.86 -7.06 22.29
C GLY A 61 -23.35 -6.81 22.20
N LEU A 62 -24.00 -6.52 23.34
CA LEU A 62 -25.39 -6.10 23.40
C LEU A 62 -25.57 -4.78 22.65
N LEU A 63 -24.72 -3.79 22.90
CA LEU A 63 -24.79 -2.48 22.25
C LEU A 63 -24.53 -2.58 20.74
N LEU A 64 -23.50 -3.29 20.29
CA LEU A 64 -23.22 -3.50 18.87
C LEU A 64 -24.32 -4.29 18.17
N GLY A 65 -24.87 -5.29 18.84
CA GLY A 65 -26.00 -6.06 18.36
C GLY A 65 -27.25 -5.19 18.18
N LEU A 66 -27.53 -4.31 19.14
CA LEU A 66 -28.62 -3.33 19.05
C LEU A 66 -28.37 -2.34 17.90
N VAL A 67 -27.15 -1.80 17.78
CA VAL A 67 -26.75 -0.90 16.68
C VAL A 67 -26.89 -1.58 15.31
N ALA A 68 -26.49 -2.84 15.19
CA ALA A 68 -26.65 -3.62 13.96
C ALA A 68 -28.13 -3.83 13.58
N THR A 69 -29.05 -3.77 14.55
CA THR A 69 -30.50 -3.92 14.33
C THR A 69 -31.27 -2.59 14.20
N SER A 70 -30.82 -1.49 14.80
CA SER A 70 -31.58 -0.23 14.89
C SER A 70 -30.90 0.99 14.25
N GLY A 71 -29.66 0.87 13.75
CA GLY A 71 -29.00 1.92 12.97
C GLY A 71 -28.67 3.22 13.72
N LEU A 72 -28.89 3.30 15.04
CA LEU A 72 -28.61 4.49 15.86
C LEU A 72 -27.85 4.13 17.14
N LEU A 73 -26.53 4.29 17.11
CA LEU A 73 -25.72 4.95 18.15
C LEU A 73 -24.24 4.96 17.71
N VAL A 74 -23.64 6.15 17.58
CA VAL A 74 -22.19 6.29 17.41
C VAL A 74 -21.59 6.64 18.77
N VAL A 75 -21.07 5.64 19.49
CA VAL A 75 -20.24 5.91 20.68
C VAL A 75 -18.88 6.39 20.18
N GLN A 76 -18.57 7.67 20.42
CA GLN A 76 -17.35 8.29 19.93
C GLN A 76 -16.11 7.70 20.64
N PRO A 77 -15.13 7.13 19.90
CA PRO A 77 -13.96 6.41 20.47
C PRO A 77 -13.12 7.21 21.47
N TRP A 78 -13.13 8.54 21.38
CA TRP A 78 -12.39 9.43 22.27
C TRP A 78 -12.91 9.42 23.71
N VAL A 79 -14.22 9.18 23.92
CA VAL A 79 -14.86 9.19 25.26
C VAL A 79 -14.31 8.05 26.13
N LEU A 80 -14.15 6.87 25.55
CA LEU A 80 -13.62 5.68 26.23
C LEU A 80 -12.12 5.83 26.53
N THR A 81 -11.37 6.43 25.60
CA THR A 81 -9.94 6.69 25.73
C THR A 81 -9.66 7.72 26.83
N LEU A 82 -10.46 8.79 26.90
CA LEU A 82 -10.41 9.79 27.97
C LEU A 82 -10.72 9.18 29.34
N THR A 83 -11.76 8.35 29.42
CA THR A 83 -12.15 7.70 30.67
C THR A 83 -11.03 6.79 31.21
N LEU A 84 -10.39 6.01 30.34
CA LEU A 84 -9.23 5.18 30.71
C LEU A 84 -8.04 6.02 31.18
N ALA A 85 -7.71 7.11 30.48
CA ALA A 85 -6.62 8.01 30.85
C ALA A 85 -6.83 8.62 32.25
N VAL A 86 -8.06 9.09 32.55
CA VAL A 86 -8.42 9.65 33.86
C VAL A 86 -8.28 8.61 34.97
N VAL A 87 -8.78 7.38 34.77
CA VAL A 87 -8.66 6.29 35.75
C VAL A 87 -7.20 5.98 36.07
N MET A 88 -6.34 5.96 35.05
CA MET A 88 -4.91 5.68 35.21
C MET A 88 -4.14 6.83 35.88
N ALA A 89 -4.47 8.08 35.55
CA ALA A 89 -3.92 9.25 36.22
C ALA A 89 -4.27 9.26 37.73
N VAL A 90 -5.52 8.98 38.07
CA VAL A 90 -5.96 8.84 39.48
C VAL A 90 -5.24 7.68 40.18
N TYR A 91 -4.98 6.58 39.48
CA TYR A 91 -4.23 5.44 40.02
C TYR A 91 -2.75 5.77 40.30
N ALA A 92 -2.11 6.52 39.39
CA ALA A 92 -0.72 6.95 39.47
C ALA A 92 -0.50 7.99 40.59
N LEU A 93 -1.41 8.95 40.72
CA LEU A 93 -1.27 10.10 41.62
C LEU A 93 -1.67 9.82 43.08
N LYS A 94 -2.33 8.69 43.40
CA LYS A 94 -2.73 8.38 44.79
C LYS A 94 -1.52 7.97 45.67
N PRO A 95 -1.17 8.73 46.72
CA PRO A 95 -0.01 8.44 47.58
C PRO A 95 -0.17 7.14 48.38
N GLN A 96 0.93 6.44 48.67
CA GLN A 96 0.89 5.26 49.53
C GLN A 96 0.81 5.71 51.00
N ARG A 97 -0.27 5.37 51.69
CA ARG A 97 -0.25 5.42 53.16
C ARG A 97 0.56 4.22 53.67
N LYS A 98 1.63 4.50 54.42
CA LYS A 98 2.26 3.49 55.31
C LYS A 98 1.19 2.97 56.27
N LYS A 99 1.13 1.65 56.45
CA LYS A 99 0.29 1.02 57.48
C LYS A 99 0.83 1.46 58.84
N SER A 100 0.22 2.45 59.48
CA SER A 100 0.27 2.58 60.93
C SER A 100 -0.89 1.79 61.52
N GLY A 101 -0.58 0.98 62.53
CA GLY A 101 -1.56 0.19 63.25
C GLY A 101 -2.50 1.11 64.03
N CYS A 102 -3.79 1.08 63.69
CA CYS A 102 -4.88 1.15 64.65
C CYS A 102 -6.17 0.73 63.93
N GLY A 103 -6.90 -0.20 64.54
CA GLY A 103 -8.07 -0.88 63.97
C GLY A 103 -9.34 -0.03 63.97
N CYS A 104 -9.39 1.02 63.15
CA CYS A 104 -10.63 1.75 62.88
C CYS A 104 -11.08 1.55 61.43
N ARG A 105 -12.20 0.85 61.26
CA ARG A 105 -12.86 0.54 59.99
C ARG A 105 -13.39 1.85 59.37
N LYS A 106 -12.69 2.42 58.38
CA LYS A 106 -13.21 3.56 57.58
C LYS A 106 -13.28 3.22 56.09
N LYS A 107 -14.39 3.66 55.49
CA LYS A 107 -14.89 3.37 54.13
C LYS A 107 -13.77 3.48 53.08
N ARG A 108 -13.46 2.36 52.42
CA ARG A 108 -12.61 2.35 51.22
C ARG A 108 -13.37 2.97 50.06
N SER A 109 -12.71 3.84 49.31
CA SER A 109 -13.20 4.37 48.03
C SER A 109 -13.55 3.19 47.10
N LEU A 110 -14.84 3.10 46.72
CA LEU A 110 -15.42 2.04 45.88
C LEU A 110 -14.75 1.92 44.50
N VAL A 111 -14.16 3.01 43.99
CA VAL A 111 -13.70 3.12 42.61
C VAL A 111 -12.25 2.67 42.42
N ALA A 112 -11.34 2.94 43.37
CA ALA A 112 -9.90 2.72 43.17
C ALA A 112 -9.36 1.36 43.68
N GLY A 113 -10.22 0.53 44.29
CA GLY A 113 -9.84 -0.76 44.87
C GLY A 113 -10.62 -1.96 44.31
N SER A 114 -11.48 -1.74 43.32
CA SER A 114 -12.32 -2.77 42.72
C SER A 114 -11.63 -3.38 41.50
N GLY A 115 -11.19 -4.64 41.63
CA GLY A 115 -10.67 -5.41 40.48
C GLY A 115 -11.71 -5.55 39.37
N PHE A 116 -12.99 -5.60 39.73
CA PHE A 116 -14.10 -5.62 38.77
C PHE A 116 -14.16 -4.35 37.92
N LEU A 117 -14.06 -3.17 38.53
CA LEU A 117 -14.13 -1.92 37.79
C LEU A 117 -12.93 -1.76 36.83
N LEU A 118 -11.73 -2.14 37.27
CA LEU A 118 -10.56 -2.11 36.41
C LEU A 118 -10.71 -3.10 35.24
N GLY A 119 -11.19 -4.32 35.51
CA GLY A 119 -11.48 -5.30 34.47
C GLY A 119 -12.51 -4.81 33.46
N PHE A 120 -13.55 -4.11 33.94
CA PHE A 120 -14.59 -3.53 33.10
C PHE A 120 -14.06 -2.40 32.20
N VAL A 121 -13.32 -1.45 32.77
CA VAL A 121 -12.76 -0.32 32.01
C VAL A 121 -11.72 -0.79 30.99
N THR A 122 -10.83 -1.70 31.36
CA THR A 122 -9.86 -2.29 30.42
C THR A 122 -10.55 -3.16 29.37
N GLY A 123 -11.67 -3.79 29.72
CA GLY A 123 -12.51 -4.56 28.80
C GLY A 123 -13.20 -3.71 27.73
N LEU A 124 -13.44 -2.41 27.99
CA LEU A 124 -14.00 -1.45 27.03
C LEU A 124 -12.93 -0.60 26.34
N SER A 125 -11.64 -0.87 26.54
CA SER A 125 -10.57 -0.11 25.91
C SER A 125 -10.50 -0.41 24.41
N PRO A 126 -10.64 0.62 23.53
CA PRO A 126 -10.60 0.42 22.09
C PRO A 126 -9.18 0.10 21.63
N CYS A 127 -8.84 -1.19 21.59
CA CYS A 127 -7.57 -1.70 21.05
C CYS A 127 -7.80 -2.44 19.71
N PRO A 128 -6.76 -2.62 18.87
CA PRO A 128 -6.93 -3.27 17.57
C PRO A 128 -7.58 -4.67 17.65
N PRO A 129 -7.25 -5.54 18.62
CA PRO A 129 -7.98 -6.80 18.83
C PRO A 129 -9.46 -6.63 19.17
N PHE A 130 -9.78 -5.66 20.04
CA PHE A 130 -11.15 -5.41 20.47
C PHE A 130 -12.00 -4.84 19.32
N LEU A 131 -11.46 -3.88 18.56
CA LEU A 131 -12.13 -3.31 17.39
C LEU A 131 -12.33 -4.35 16.28
N ALA A 132 -11.32 -5.20 16.03
CA ALA A 132 -11.45 -6.32 15.09
C ALA A 132 -12.59 -7.27 15.50
N SER A 133 -12.68 -7.62 16.79
CA SER A 133 -13.78 -8.44 17.31
C SER A 133 -15.15 -7.76 17.22
N GLY A 134 -15.19 -6.43 17.42
CA GLY A 134 -16.39 -5.62 17.27
C GLY A 134 -16.89 -5.56 15.82
N LEU A 135 -15.99 -5.48 14.84
CA LEU A 135 -16.36 -5.53 13.41
C LEU A 135 -16.94 -6.89 13.00
N ILE A 136 -16.44 -7.98 13.58
CA ILE A 136 -17.01 -9.31 13.37
C ILE A 136 -18.40 -9.39 14.02
N ALA A 137 -18.55 -8.84 15.23
CA ALA A 137 -19.83 -8.79 15.94
C ALA A 137 -20.87 -7.94 15.19
N LEU A 138 -20.48 -6.82 14.57
CA LEU A 138 -21.37 -5.98 13.75
C LEU A 138 -21.87 -6.68 12.48
N LYS A 139 -21.05 -7.55 11.88
CA LYS A 139 -21.46 -8.37 10.72
C LYS A 139 -22.37 -9.53 11.10
N SER A 140 -22.59 -9.75 12.39
CA SER A 140 -23.44 -10.81 12.91
C SER A 140 -24.86 -10.28 13.00
N HIS A 141 -25.76 -10.76 12.12
CA HIS A 141 -27.16 -10.29 12.05
C HIS A 141 -27.95 -10.66 13.31
N GLY A 142 -27.90 -9.80 14.34
CA GLY A 142 -28.72 -9.89 15.56
C GLY A 142 -27.95 -9.80 16.87
N VAL A 143 -28.64 -9.36 17.92
CA VAL A 143 -28.09 -9.13 19.27
C VAL A 143 -27.43 -10.36 19.86
N SER A 144 -28.10 -11.51 19.77
CA SER A 144 -27.59 -12.77 20.29
C SER A 144 -26.28 -13.20 19.60
N ALA A 145 -26.18 -12.98 18.29
CA ALA A 145 -25.00 -13.34 17.51
C ALA A 145 -23.80 -12.42 17.80
N ALA A 146 -24.04 -11.12 18.03
CA ALA A 146 -23.01 -10.15 18.42
C ALA A 146 -22.45 -10.44 19.83
N VAL A 147 -23.33 -10.69 20.81
CA VAL A 147 -22.93 -11.08 22.18
C VAL A 147 -22.12 -12.37 22.16
N PHE A 148 -22.57 -13.37 21.40
CA PHE A 148 -21.90 -14.67 21.30
C PHE A 148 -20.52 -14.57 20.64
N THR A 149 -20.38 -13.70 19.64
CA THR A 149 -19.09 -13.40 18.97
C THR A 149 -18.07 -12.82 19.95
N LEU A 150 -18.46 -11.82 20.74
CA LEU A 150 -17.55 -11.23 21.73
C LEU A 150 -17.26 -12.16 22.90
N LEU A 151 -18.21 -13.00 23.30
CA LEU A 151 -17.98 -14.05 24.29
C LEU A 151 -16.93 -15.05 23.82
N ALA A 152 -17.05 -15.55 22.58
CA ALA A 152 -16.10 -16.48 21.99
C ALA A 152 -14.69 -15.89 21.90
N PHE A 153 -14.59 -14.63 21.47
CA PHE A 153 -13.32 -13.90 21.43
C PHE A 153 -12.74 -13.67 22.84
N PHE A 154 -13.58 -13.36 23.83
CA PHE A 154 -13.17 -13.22 25.23
C PHE A 154 -12.57 -14.52 25.77
N VAL A 155 -13.22 -15.66 25.51
CA VAL A 155 -12.71 -16.98 25.94
C VAL A 155 -11.35 -17.27 25.30
N GLY A 156 -11.21 -17.06 23.99
CA GLY A 156 -9.94 -17.27 23.27
C GLY A 156 -8.81 -16.37 23.77
N SER A 157 -9.07 -15.06 23.89
CA SER A 157 -8.04 -14.12 24.36
C SER A 157 -7.70 -14.27 25.85
N SER A 158 -8.60 -14.81 26.66
CA SER A 158 -8.38 -15.01 28.10
C SER A 158 -7.35 -16.09 28.41
N VAL A 159 -7.12 -17.05 27.51
CA VAL A 159 -6.06 -18.07 27.64
C VAL A 159 -4.70 -17.42 27.93
N TYR A 160 -4.40 -16.31 27.26
CA TYR A 160 -3.15 -15.55 27.40
C TYR A 160 -3.09 -14.68 28.65
N MET A 161 -4.25 -14.35 29.24
CA MET A 161 -4.35 -13.47 30.42
C MET A 161 -4.35 -14.25 31.74
N ILE A 162 -4.64 -15.56 31.72
CA ILE A 162 -4.60 -16.45 32.89
C ILE A 162 -3.24 -16.38 33.63
N PRO A 163 -2.07 -16.45 32.95
CA PRO A 163 -0.78 -16.30 33.62
C PRO A 163 -0.59 -14.93 34.30
N VAL A 164 -1.22 -13.87 33.78
CA VAL A 164 -1.17 -12.53 34.38
C VAL A 164 -2.04 -12.47 35.62
N TRP A 165 -3.26 -13.00 35.55
CA TRP A 165 -4.22 -12.96 36.66
C TRP A 165 -3.82 -13.83 37.85
N PHE A 166 -3.16 -14.96 37.59
CA PHE A 166 -2.85 -15.95 38.62
C PHE A 166 -1.34 -16.19 38.82
N GLY A 167 -0.47 -15.88 37.86
CA GLY A 167 0.98 -16.11 37.96
C GLY A 167 1.74 -15.04 38.74
N ILE A 168 1.35 -13.76 38.64
CA ILE A 168 2.00 -12.65 39.38
C ILE A 168 1.79 -12.79 40.91
N VAL A 169 0.72 -13.48 41.28
CA VAL A 169 0.33 -13.75 42.67
C VAL A 169 1.26 -14.75 43.36
N ALA A 170 1.98 -15.59 42.61
CA ALA A 170 2.87 -16.63 43.13
C ALA A 170 4.32 -16.18 43.34
N LEU A 171 4.66 -14.91 43.04
CA LEU A 171 6.04 -14.43 43.08
C LEU A 171 6.53 -14.06 44.49
N PRO A 172 7.81 -14.33 44.85
CA PRO A 172 8.39 -14.00 46.15
C PRO A 172 8.31 -12.50 46.51
N GLN A 173 8.07 -12.17 47.78
CA GLN A 173 7.80 -10.79 48.24
C GLN A 173 8.88 -9.75 47.87
N ARG A 174 10.16 -10.14 47.70
CA ARG A 174 11.24 -9.25 47.26
C ARG A 174 11.10 -8.79 45.80
N VAL A 175 10.55 -9.63 44.92
CA VAL A 175 10.27 -9.30 43.51
C VAL A 175 9.07 -8.36 43.42
N ASN A 176 8.07 -8.53 44.29
CA ASN A 176 6.89 -7.66 44.41
C ASN A 176 7.20 -6.20 44.82
N ALA A 177 8.32 -5.92 45.50
CA ALA A 177 8.71 -4.56 45.85
C ALA A 177 9.23 -3.77 44.63
N ARG A 178 10.08 -4.40 43.80
CA ARG A 178 10.61 -3.80 42.56
C ARG A 178 9.52 -3.70 41.48
N LEU A 179 8.69 -4.73 41.35
CA LEU A 179 7.50 -4.72 40.48
C LEU A 179 6.54 -3.57 40.79
N ARG A 180 6.39 -3.17 42.06
CA ARG A 180 5.53 -2.04 42.44
C ARG A 180 6.04 -0.69 41.92
N VAL A 181 7.36 -0.48 41.89
CA VAL A 181 7.96 0.76 41.32
C VAL A 181 7.86 0.74 39.80
N VAL A 182 8.23 -0.39 39.18
CA VAL A 182 8.12 -0.61 37.74
C VAL A 182 6.68 -0.43 37.25
N SER A 183 5.70 -0.96 38.00
CA SER A 183 4.28 -0.81 37.66
C SER A 183 3.76 0.62 37.71
N ARG A 184 4.37 1.50 38.52
CA ARG A 184 4.00 2.93 38.58
C ARG A 184 4.55 3.69 37.40
N LEU A 185 5.80 3.42 37.03
CA LEU A 185 6.43 3.99 35.86
C LEU A 185 5.67 3.55 34.59
N LEU A 186 5.35 2.26 34.47
CA LEU A 186 4.50 1.76 33.38
C LEU A 186 3.11 2.41 33.38
N ALA A 187 2.43 2.50 34.53
CA ALA A 187 1.13 3.17 34.61
C ALA A 187 1.19 4.65 34.18
N ALA A 188 2.27 5.37 34.52
CA ALA A 188 2.48 6.76 34.10
C ALA A 188 2.80 6.87 32.61
N CYS A 189 3.71 6.04 32.08
CA CYS A 189 4.04 6.00 30.65
C CYS A 189 2.81 5.68 29.80
N VAL A 190 1.95 4.78 30.28
CA VAL A 190 0.74 4.40 29.56
C VAL A 190 -0.36 5.46 29.67
N ALA A 191 -0.47 6.17 30.81
CA ALA A 191 -1.33 7.34 30.89
C ALA A 191 -0.90 8.41 29.88
N VAL A 192 0.41 8.66 29.73
CA VAL A 192 0.96 9.56 28.69
C VAL A 192 0.63 9.05 27.29
N TYR A 193 0.84 7.76 26.99
CA TYR A 193 0.50 7.18 25.69
C TYR A 193 -0.98 7.30 25.35
N ALA A 194 -1.87 7.04 26.31
CA ALA A 194 -3.32 7.19 26.14
C ALA A 194 -3.71 8.66 25.93
N SER A 195 -3.06 9.60 26.64
CA SER A 195 -3.24 11.04 26.42
C SER A 195 -2.76 11.50 25.04
N VAL A 196 -1.63 10.99 24.55
CA VAL A 196 -1.11 11.27 23.19
C VAL A 196 -2.01 10.66 22.10
N SER A 197 -2.54 9.46 22.35
CA SER A 197 -3.50 8.81 21.46
C SER A 197 -4.83 9.57 21.43
N LEU A 198 -5.25 10.14 22.56
CA LEU A 198 -6.43 11.00 22.65
C LEU A 198 -6.21 12.33 21.92
N THR A 199 -5.04 12.97 22.06
CA THR A 199 -4.77 14.23 21.35
C THR A 199 -4.65 14.04 19.85
N THR A 200 -4.13 12.90 19.39
CA THR A 200 -4.12 12.55 17.95
C THR A 200 -5.53 12.27 17.43
N MET A 201 -6.37 11.57 18.19
CA MET A 201 -7.79 11.37 17.83
C MET A 201 -8.60 12.66 17.84
N LEU A 202 -8.41 13.55 18.82
CA LEU A 202 -9.11 14.83 18.91
C LEU A 202 -8.64 15.81 17.82
N ARG A 203 -7.36 15.81 17.44
CA ARG A 203 -6.84 16.60 16.30
C ARG A 203 -7.39 16.15 14.95
N GLN A 204 -7.82 14.90 14.83
CA GLN A 204 -8.51 14.38 13.65
C GLN A 204 -10.03 14.68 13.68
N GLY A 205 -10.56 15.20 14.79
CA GLY A 205 -11.98 15.52 14.98
C GLY A 205 -12.39 16.95 14.61
N ASP A 206 -11.45 17.82 14.21
CA ASP A 206 -11.71 19.20 13.78
C ASP A 206 -12.02 19.34 12.28
N GLU A 207 -12.23 18.23 11.55
CA GLU A 207 -12.93 18.30 10.26
C GLU A 207 -14.45 18.21 10.49
N PRO A 208 -15.25 19.13 9.92
CA PRO A 208 -16.68 19.17 10.17
C PRO A 208 -17.36 17.93 9.60
N ALA A 209 -18.08 17.24 10.50
CA ALA A 209 -19.01 16.17 10.16
C ALA A 209 -20.12 16.71 9.24
N ILE A 210 -20.00 16.52 7.93
CA ILE A 210 -21.13 16.66 7.02
C ILE A 210 -21.95 15.36 7.09
N HIS A 211 -22.82 15.26 8.09
CA HIS A 211 -24.06 14.50 7.97
C HIS A 211 -25.13 15.04 8.92
N GLY A 212 -26.01 15.84 8.33
CA GLY A 212 -27.24 16.32 8.95
C GLY A 212 -28.20 16.81 7.88
N ARG A 213 -28.80 15.90 7.11
CA ARG A 213 -30.12 16.10 6.49
C ARG A 213 -30.74 14.75 6.11
N GLY A 214 -31.55 14.24 7.03
CA GLY A 214 -32.63 13.32 6.68
C GLY A 214 -33.74 14.06 5.91
N SER A 215 -34.54 13.27 5.19
CA SER A 215 -35.74 13.65 4.43
C SER A 215 -35.55 14.40 3.11
N ALA A 216 -35.01 13.72 2.09
CA ALA A 216 -35.31 14.04 0.69
C ALA A 216 -35.13 12.82 -0.27
N SER A 217 -35.16 11.59 0.26
CA SER A 217 -34.73 10.39 -0.47
C SER A 217 -35.84 9.54 -1.11
N ALA A 218 -37.06 10.08 -1.26
CA ALA A 218 -38.12 9.40 -2.03
C ALA A 218 -38.29 9.96 -3.45
N GLY A 219 -38.13 11.28 -3.65
CA GLY A 219 -38.32 11.92 -4.95
C GLY A 219 -37.17 11.71 -5.94
N LEU A 220 -35.92 11.69 -5.46
CA LEU A 220 -34.73 11.56 -6.32
C LEU A 220 -34.55 10.12 -6.85
N LEU A 221 -34.94 9.13 -6.06
CA LEU A 221 -34.90 7.70 -6.44
C LEU A 221 -36.00 7.33 -7.45
N LEU A 222 -37.14 8.04 -7.44
CA LEU A 222 -38.20 7.86 -8.44
C LEU A 222 -37.85 8.56 -9.77
N ALA A 223 -37.23 9.75 -9.71
CA ALA A 223 -36.74 10.46 -10.90
C ALA A 223 -35.65 9.66 -11.65
N GLN A 224 -34.70 9.07 -10.92
CA GLN A 224 -33.64 8.23 -11.50
C GLN A 224 -34.14 6.89 -12.05
N ARG A 225 -35.30 6.41 -11.58
CA ARG A 225 -35.92 5.17 -12.08
C ARG A 225 -36.71 5.40 -13.37
N ALA A 226 -37.42 6.53 -13.46
CA ALA A 226 -38.12 6.95 -14.68
C ALA A 226 -37.15 7.28 -15.84
N GLU A 227 -35.97 7.83 -15.53
CA GLU A 227 -34.90 8.07 -16.53
C GLU A 227 -34.31 6.74 -17.05
N ARG A 228 -34.15 5.74 -16.17
CA ARG A 228 -33.60 4.41 -16.51
C ARG A 228 -34.57 3.53 -17.28
N GLU A 229 -35.88 3.71 -17.12
CA GLU A 229 -36.90 3.01 -17.90
C GLU A 229 -37.06 3.64 -19.29
N LYS A 230 -36.99 4.98 -19.42
CA LYS A 230 -36.96 5.64 -20.74
C LYS A 230 -35.73 5.26 -21.59
N LEU A 231 -34.59 4.97 -20.97
CA LEU A 231 -33.38 4.51 -21.67
C LEU A 231 -33.40 3.00 -22.03
N ARG A 232 -34.34 2.22 -21.48
CA ARG A 232 -34.48 0.79 -21.79
C ARG A 232 -35.42 0.48 -22.96
N GLU A 233 -36.28 1.41 -23.33
CA GLU A 233 -37.28 1.21 -24.41
C GLU A 233 -36.89 1.85 -25.76
N ALA A 234 -35.66 2.35 -25.91
CA ALA A 234 -35.18 2.78 -27.23
C ALA A 234 -34.94 1.55 -28.14
N PRO A 235 -35.64 1.44 -29.29
CA PRO A 235 -35.55 0.25 -30.13
C PRO A 235 -34.16 0.10 -30.72
N THR A 236 -33.58 -1.08 -30.52
CA THR A 236 -32.27 -1.49 -31.03
C THR A 236 -32.34 -1.66 -32.54
N LYS A 237 -32.20 -0.56 -33.29
CA LYS A 237 -31.82 -0.64 -34.71
C LYS A 237 -30.33 -0.94 -34.75
N ALA A 238 -30.00 -2.13 -35.24
CA ALA A 238 -28.65 -2.56 -35.58
C ALA A 238 -27.90 -1.45 -36.33
N ARG A 239 -26.91 -0.82 -35.68
CA ARG A 239 -25.90 -0.02 -36.37
C ARG A 239 -24.80 -0.95 -36.84
N VAL A 240 -25.02 -1.50 -38.02
CA VAL A 240 -23.96 -1.97 -38.90
C VAL A 240 -23.11 -0.75 -39.30
N GLY A 241 -21.80 -0.83 -39.08
CA GLY A 241 -20.80 -0.15 -39.90
C GLY A 241 -20.71 1.38 -39.87
N GLN A 242 -20.62 2.02 -38.68
CA GLN A 242 -19.98 3.34 -38.60
C GLN A 242 -18.56 3.16 -38.07
N GLN A 243 -17.57 3.29 -38.96
CA GLN A 243 -16.18 3.51 -38.57
C GLN A 243 -16.17 4.72 -37.62
N ARG A 244 -15.86 4.48 -36.35
CA ARG A 244 -15.67 5.55 -35.36
C ARG A 244 -14.47 6.39 -35.80
N PRO A 245 -14.51 7.73 -35.62
CA PRO A 245 -13.43 8.61 -36.08
C PRO A 245 -12.07 8.17 -35.51
N PRO A 246 -10.98 8.41 -36.26
CA PRO A 246 -9.62 8.11 -35.82
C PRO A 246 -9.34 8.81 -34.50
N VAL A 247 -8.66 8.12 -33.58
CA VAL A 247 -8.27 8.70 -32.29
C VAL A 247 -7.25 9.78 -32.56
N LYS A 248 -7.61 11.03 -32.30
CA LYS A 248 -6.69 12.16 -32.46
C LYS A 248 -5.70 12.13 -31.30
N LEU A 249 -4.40 12.20 -31.60
CA LEU A 249 -3.39 12.35 -30.55
C LEU A 249 -3.58 13.70 -29.84
N PRO A 250 -3.32 13.77 -28.52
CA PRO A 250 -3.27 15.04 -27.81
C PRO A 250 -2.25 15.96 -28.48
N PRO A 251 -2.51 17.28 -28.54
CA PRO A 251 -1.50 18.22 -29.00
C PRO A 251 -0.29 18.22 -28.06
N PRO A 252 0.88 18.70 -28.52
CA PRO A 252 1.98 19.08 -27.64
C PRO A 252 1.52 20.11 -26.61
N ALA A 253 2.24 20.17 -25.50
CA ALA A 253 1.88 21.07 -24.42
C ALA A 253 1.86 22.54 -24.88
N GLY A 254 0.95 23.32 -24.30
CA GLY A 254 0.91 24.77 -24.53
C GLY A 254 2.20 25.46 -24.08
N ASN A 255 2.60 26.53 -24.76
CA ASN A 255 3.79 27.31 -24.41
C ASN A 255 3.71 27.94 -23.00
N ASP A 256 2.49 28.06 -22.45
CA ASP A 256 2.17 28.58 -21.13
C ASP A 256 2.20 27.50 -20.02
N VAL A 257 2.30 26.23 -20.39
CA VAL A 257 2.32 25.12 -19.45
C VAL A 257 3.72 24.96 -18.87
N THR A 258 3.81 24.98 -17.55
CA THR A 258 5.07 24.88 -16.81
C THR A 258 4.98 23.81 -15.71
N PRO A 259 6.12 23.19 -15.33
CA PRO A 259 6.13 22.22 -14.24
C PRO A 259 5.67 22.82 -12.91
N LEU A 260 4.81 22.09 -12.16
CA LEU A 260 4.46 22.44 -10.78
C LEU A 260 5.68 22.50 -9.87
N PHE A 261 6.67 21.65 -10.17
CA PHE A 261 7.98 21.67 -9.56
C PHE A 261 9.01 21.32 -10.63
N LEU A 262 9.87 22.27 -10.95
CA LEU A 262 10.93 22.06 -11.93
C LEU A 262 11.98 21.11 -11.33
N LYS A 263 12.31 20.05 -12.06
CA LYS A 263 13.46 19.22 -11.71
C LYS A 263 14.73 19.92 -12.18
N GLU A 264 15.53 20.38 -11.23
CA GLU A 264 16.79 21.06 -11.54
C GLU A 264 17.94 20.07 -11.78
N PRO A 265 18.82 20.34 -12.75
CA PRO A 265 20.04 19.60 -12.92
C PRO A 265 20.95 19.78 -11.69
N PRO A 266 21.72 18.75 -11.29
CA PRO A 266 22.69 18.89 -10.21
C PRO A 266 23.78 19.91 -10.58
N THR A 267 24.15 20.78 -9.65
CA THR A 267 25.17 21.83 -9.86
C THR A 267 26.58 21.39 -9.49
N ARG A 268 26.74 20.15 -9.02
CA ARG A 268 28.02 19.64 -8.55
C ARG A 268 28.87 19.18 -9.72
N THR A 269 30.08 19.71 -9.82
CA THR A 269 31.10 19.19 -10.73
C THR A 269 31.79 17.97 -10.12
N PHE A 270 31.93 16.92 -10.92
CA PHE A 270 32.57 15.67 -10.55
C PHE A 270 33.95 15.55 -11.21
N THR A 271 34.85 14.85 -10.54
CA THR A 271 36.12 14.41 -11.12
C THR A 271 36.26 12.90 -10.93
N GLU A 272 37.09 12.25 -11.74
CA GLU A 272 37.34 10.81 -11.58
C GLU A 272 37.82 10.48 -10.15
N ALA A 273 38.70 11.32 -9.58
CA ALA A 273 39.22 11.15 -8.23
C ALA A 273 38.09 11.25 -7.18
N LEU A 274 37.14 12.17 -7.36
CA LEU A 274 35.97 12.29 -6.49
C LEU A 274 35.06 11.06 -6.58
N LEU A 275 34.75 10.60 -7.80
CA LEU A 275 33.92 9.41 -8.01
C LEU A 275 34.54 8.17 -7.34
N ARG A 276 35.86 7.98 -7.48
CA ARG A 276 36.60 6.91 -6.79
C ARG A 276 36.52 7.03 -5.27
N ARG A 277 36.68 8.24 -4.73
CA ARG A 277 36.57 8.51 -3.29
C ARG A 277 35.17 8.20 -2.74
N LEU A 278 34.13 8.41 -3.55
CA LEU A 278 32.73 8.15 -3.18
C LEU A 278 32.28 6.70 -3.45
N ASP A 279 33.19 5.82 -3.88
CA ASP A 279 32.92 4.45 -4.34
C ASP A 279 31.78 4.40 -5.39
N MET A 280 31.85 5.32 -6.35
CA MET A 280 30.95 5.36 -7.50
C MET A 280 31.54 4.57 -8.68
N SER A 281 30.66 4.14 -9.59
CA SER A 281 31.10 3.44 -10.79
C SER A 281 31.69 4.39 -11.83
N LEU A 282 32.60 3.87 -12.65
CA LEU A 282 33.17 4.52 -13.84
C LEU A 282 32.82 3.74 -15.12
N LYS A 283 31.75 2.94 -15.10
CA LYS A 283 31.27 2.20 -16.28
C LYS A 283 30.95 3.21 -17.38
N GLU A 284 31.54 3.04 -18.56
CA GLU A 284 31.21 3.85 -19.74
C GLU A 284 29.76 3.61 -20.16
N ALA A 285 29.07 4.69 -20.50
CA ALA A 285 27.72 4.64 -21.05
C ALA A 285 27.74 4.14 -22.51
N LEU A 286 26.66 3.49 -22.94
CA LEU A 286 26.57 2.94 -24.30
C LEU A 286 26.00 3.93 -25.34
N PHE A 287 25.12 4.85 -24.91
CA PHE A 287 24.33 5.70 -25.80
C PHE A 287 24.63 7.18 -25.58
N TYR A 288 25.69 7.67 -26.19
CA TYR A 288 26.03 9.08 -26.22
C TYR A 288 26.88 9.42 -27.45
N THR A 289 26.88 10.69 -27.81
CA THR A 289 27.70 11.25 -28.88
C THR A 289 28.74 12.19 -28.26
N PRO A 290 30.05 11.95 -28.43
CA PRO A 290 31.06 12.95 -28.10
C PRO A 290 30.88 14.19 -28.96
N LEU A 291 31.03 15.36 -28.33
CA LEU A 291 31.03 16.67 -28.98
C LEU A 291 32.42 17.32 -28.86
N ASP A 292 32.54 18.59 -29.23
CA ASP A 292 33.79 19.36 -29.09
C ASP A 292 34.09 19.68 -27.61
N GLU A 293 35.34 20.06 -27.30
CA GLU A 293 35.76 20.53 -25.96
C GLU A 293 35.45 19.56 -24.80
N ASP A 294 35.58 18.25 -25.04
CA ASP A 294 35.26 17.18 -24.08
C ASP A 294 33.78 17.15 -23.64
N GLU A 295 32.87 17.84 -24.34
CA GLU A 295 31.43 17.74 -24.11
C GLU A 295 30.85 16.42 -24.65
N VAL A 296 29.71 16.01 -24.10
CA VAL A 296 28.97 14.83 -24.57
C VAL A 296 27.47 15.09 -24.60
N GLN A 297 26.78 14.60 -25.64
CA GLN A 297 25.33 14.54 -25.67
C GLN A 297 24.86 13.13 -25.31
N CYS A 298 24.07 12.99 -24.25
CA CYS A 298 23.45 11.73 -23.86
C CYS A 298 22.27 11.41 -24.79
N ASN A 299 22.29 10.27 -25.48
CA ASN A 299 21.22 9.86 -26.40
C ASN A 299 20.35 8.71 -25.83
N LEU A 300 20.32 8.56 -24.51
CA LEU A 300 19.61 7.46 -23.86
C LEU A 300 18.10 7.71 -23.74
N CYS A 301 17.73 8.95 -23.44
CA CYS A 301 16.34 9.33 -23.16
C CYS A 301 16.03 10.73 -23.70
N PRO A 302 14.75 11.10 -23.80
CA PRO A 302 14.31 12.34 -24.45
C PRO A 302 14.82 13.64 -23.80
N SER A 303 15.47 13.58 -22.64
CA SER A 303 16.12 14.76 -22.04
C SER A 303 17.36 15.21 -22.77
N GLU A 304 17.98 14.35 -23.60
CA GLU A 304 19.10 14.65 -24.50
C GLU A 304 20.20 15.55 -23.90
N CYS A 305 20.55 15.33 -22.62
CA CYS A 305 21.42 16.23 -21.87
C CYS A 305 22.77 16.39 -22.58
N ILE A 306 23.17 17.64 -22.83
CA ILE A 306 24.53 18.04 -23.20
C ILE A 306 25.27 18.34 -21.90
N LEU A 307 26.44 17.72 -21.71
CA LEU A 307 27.19 17.77 -20.46
C LEU A 307 28.65 18.11 -20.74
N ALA A 308 29.14 19.21 -20.15
CA ALA A 308 30.56 19.52 -20.11
C ALA A 308 31.32 18.58 -19.15
N ASP A 309 32.66 18.64 -19.17
CA ASP A 309 33.47 17.79 -18.30
C ASP A 309 33.11 17.98 -16.81
N GLY A 310 32.90 16.87 -16.12
CA GLY A 310 32.47 16.82 -14.73
C GLY A 310 30.97 17.09 -14.49
N GLU A 311 30.20 17.49 -15.49
CA GLU A 311 28.76 17.74 -15.32
C GLU A 311 27.95 16.45 -15.21
N GLN A 312 26.84 16.54 -14.48
CA GLN A 312 25.94 15.45 -14.20
C GLN A 312 24.59 15.66 -14.90
N GLY A 313 24.08 14.62 -15.56
CA GLY A 313 22.78 14.68 -16.21
C GLY A 313 21.62 14.84 -15.23
N LEU A 314 20.47 15.30 -15.74
CA LEU A 314 19.23 15.51 -14.98
C LEU A 314 18.80 14.28 -14.17
N CYS A 315 19.09 13.08 -14.69
CA CYS A 315 18.78 11.82 -14.03
C CYS A 315 19.60 11.53 -12.75
N ARG A 316 20.68 12.29 -12.53
CA ARG A 316 21.68 12.13 -11.47
C ARG A 316 22.50 10.84 -11.54
N ALA A 317 22.30 10.01 -12.55
CA ALA A 317 22.95 8.70 -12.67
C ALA A 317 24.15 8.69 -13.63
N ARG A 318 24.36 9.77 -14.38
CA ARG A 318 25.36 9.87 -15.45
C ARG A 318 26.16 11.14 -15.34
N VAL A 319 27.47 11.03 -15.51
CA VAL A 319 28.44 12.13 -15.38
C VAL A 319 29.41 12.05 -16.55
N ASN A 320 29.73 13.18 -17.16
CA ASN A 320 30.81 13.25 -18.15
C ASN A 320 32.16 13.34 -17.44
N ILE A 321 33.13 12.48 -17.81
CA ILE A 321 34.50 12.52 -17.29
C ILE A 321 35.47 12.34 -18.47
N GLY A 322 36.16 13.42 -18.83
CA GLY A 322 37.14 13.49 -19.92
C GLY A 322 36.57 13.06 -21.27
N GLY A 323 35.45 13.68 -21.68
CA GLY A 323 34.78 13.37 -22.95
C GLY A 323 34.09 12.00 -23.01
N LYS A 324 33.90 11.35 -21.85
CA LYS A 324 33.28 10.04 -21.73
C LYS A 324 32.14 10.07 -20.74
N LEU A 325 30.93 9.80 -21.22
CA LEU A 325 29.78 9.66 -20.36
C LEU A 325 29.91 8.38 -19.52
N ARG A 326 29.85 8.52 -18.19
CA ARG A 326 29.96 7.42 -17.22
C ARG A 326 28.63 7.21 -16.50
N SER A 327 28.23 5.95 -16.34
CA SER A 327 27.17 5.54 -15.42
C SER A 327 27.75 5.35 -14.02
N ILE A 328 27.40 6.26 -13.10
CA ILE A 328 27.93 6.25 -11.73
C ILE A 328 27.16 5.30 -10.79
N VAL A 329 26.03 4.77 -11.27
CA VAL A 329 25.13 3.87 -10.54
C VAL A 329 25.27 2.38 -10.92
N TYR A 330 26.10 2.05 -11.90
CA TYR A 330 26.35 0.67 -12.31
C TYR A 330 26.90 -0.16 -11.12
N GLU A 331 26.32 -1.35 -10.87
CA GLU A 331 26.59 -2.17 -9.68
C GLU A 331 26.36 -1.48 -8.33
N ARG A 332 25.58 -0.39 -8.31
CA ARG A 332 25.26 0.37 -7.09
C ARG A 332 23.75 0.40 -6.81
N PRO A 333 23.07 -0.76 -6.70
CA PRO A 333 21.66 -0.76 -6.31
C PRO A 333 21.48 -0.21 -4.89
N VAL A 334 20.39 0.53 -4.70
CA VAL A 334 19.97 1.10 -3.40
C VAL A 334 18.84 0.30 -2.78
N SER A 335 18.17 -0.55 -3.57
CA SER A 335 17.10 -1.43 -3.13
C SER A 335 17.19 -2.75 -3.88
N ILE A 336 17.06 -3.85 -3.13
CA ILE A 336 16.94 -5.21 -3.65
C ILE A 336 15.93 -5.96 -2.78
N HIS A 337 14.85 -6.46 -3.37
CA HIS A 337 13.80 -7.19 -2.67
C HIS A 337 13.26 -8.34 -3.51
N ILE A 338 12.68 -9.34 -2.85
CA ILE A 338 11.87 -10.35 -3.53
C ILE A 338 10.41 -9.89 -3.44
N ASP A 339 9.79 -9.65 -4.58
CA ASP A 339 8.39 -9.22 -4.68
C ASP A 339 7.58 -10.22 -5.52
N PRO A 340 6.28 -10.40 -5.22
CA PRO A 340 5.38 -11.10 -6.13
C PRO A 340 5.20 -10.32 -7.43
N ILE A 341 5.00 -11.03 -8.55
CA ILE A 341 4.80 -10.42 -9.87
C ILE A 341 3.56 -9.51 -9.89
N GLU A 342 2.55 -9.79 -9.07
CA GLU A 342 1.35 -8.98 -8.90
C GLU A 342 1.65 -7.57 -8.36
N LYS A 343 2.78 -7.35 -7.69
CA LYS A 343 3.21 -6.03 -7.24
C LYS A 343 3.86 -5.21 -8.38
N LYS A 344 4.24 -5.84 -9.50
CA LYS A 344 4.84 -5.21 -10.69
C LYS A 344 3.82 -4.86 -11.77
N PRO A 345 2.56 -4.60 -11.36
CA PRO A 345 1.33 -4.83 -12.13
C PRO A 345 1.48 -5.66 -13.42
N LEU A 346 2.05 -6.87 -13.31
CA LEU A 346 2.14 -7.82 -14.42
C LEU A 346 1.19 -9.00 -14.15
N PHE A 347 -0.11 -8.79 -14.36
CA PHE A 347 -1.14 -9.79 -14.05
C PHE A 347 -1.23 -10.93 -15.07
N HIS A 348 -0.64 -10.75 -16.24
CA HIS A 348 -0.62 -11.70 -17.33
C HIS A 348 0.79 -12.24 -17.58
N VAL A 349 1.68 -12.15 -16.58
CA VAL A 349 3.02 -12.73 -16.64
C VAL A 349 3.23 -13.61 -15.43
N LEU A 350 3.27 -14.93 -15.65
CA LEU A 350 3.57 -15.94 -14.64
C LEU A 350 2.94 -15.65 -13.26
N PRO A 351 1.60 -15.55 -13.13
CA PRO A 351 0.96 -15.27 -11.84
C PRO A 351 1.47 -16.19 -10.72
N GLU A 352 1.50 -15.67 -9.49
CA GLU A 352 2.07 -16.31 -8.28
C GLU A 352 3.60 -16.41 -8.25
N SER A 353 4.29 -16.06 -9.34
CA SER A 353 5.76 -16.08 -9.37
C SER A 353 6.37 -14.97 -8.51
N GLN A 354 7.63 -15.19 -8.15
CA GLN A 354 8.44 -14.23 -7.42
C GLN A 354 9.51 -13.64 -8.35
N ALA A 355 9.73 -12.33 -8.23
CA ALA A 355 10.75 -11.62 -8.97
C ALA A 355 11.78 -10.98 -8.02
N MET A 356 13.06 -11.14 -8.35
CA MET A 356 14.12 -10.35 -7.73
C MET A 356 14.03 -8.92 -8.26
N SER A 357 13.66 -7.98 -7.40
CA SER A 357 13.42 -6.58 -7.74
C SER A 357 14.61 -5.72 -7.34
N LEU A 358 15.07 -4.84 -8.23
CA LEU A 358 16.15 -3.90 -7.92
C LEU A 358 15.91 -2.48 -8.45
N ALA A 359 16.58 -1.52 -7.81
CA ALA A 359 16.63 -0.12 -8.22
C ALA A 359 17.99 0.52 -7.90
N THR A 360 18.36 1.54 -8.65
CA THR A 360 19.44 2.49 -8.28
C THR A 360 18.86 3.85 -7.94
N ALA A 361 19.67 4.74 -7.37
CA ALA A 361 19.30 6.11 -7.10
C ALA A 361 19.18 6.94 -8.40
N GLY A 362 18.27 7.91 -8.39
CA GLY A 362 18.01 8.79 -9.52
C GLY A 362 16.81 8.37 -10.38
N CYS A 363 16.45 9.22 -11.33
CA CYS A 363 15.33 9.04 -12.27
C CYS A 363 15.39 10.14 -13.32
N ASN A 364 15.08 9.87 -14.58
CA ASN A 364 15.01 10.90 -15.63
C ASN A 364 13.67 11.67 -15.66
N LEU A 365 12.77 11.42 -14.70
CA LEU A 365 11.54 12.20 -14.49
C LEU A 365 11.56 12.96 -13.17
N GLY A 366 10.75 14.02 -13.10
CA GLY A 366 10.48 14.87 -11.93
C GLY A 366 9.06 14.74 -11.39
N CYS A 367 8.47 13.53 -11.39
CA CYS A 367 7.08 13.32 -10.98
C CYS A 367 6.78 13.87 -9.57
N VAL A 368 5.90 14.86 -9.47
CA VAL A 368 5.53 15.50 -8.18
C VAL A 368 4.75 14.60 -7.23
N PHE A 369 4.24 13.48 -7.75
CA PHE A 369 3.49 12.45 -7.03
C PHE A 369 4.28 11.13 -6.85
N CYS A 370 5.61 11.14 -7.04
CA CYS A 370 6.41 9.92 -6.97
C CYS A 370 6.36 9.26 -5.57
N GLN A 371 5.96 7.98 -5.51
CA GLN A 371 5.88 7.21 -4.26
C GLN A 371 7.25 6.72 -3.76
N ASN A 372 8.27 6.71 -4.62
CA ASN A 372 9.64 6.32 -4.30
C ASN A 372 10.59 7.53 -4.41
N PHE A 373 10.12 8.72 -4.03
CA PHE A 373 10.88 9.96 -4.22
C PHE A 373 12.20 9.97 -3.44
N GLU A 374 12.27 9.27 -2.31
CA GLU A 374 13.46 9.17 -1.46
C GLU A 374 14.64 8.49 -2.16
N ILE A 375 14.37 7.68 -3.19
CA ILE A 375 15.42 7.02 -3.98
C ILE A 375 15.47 7.55 -5.42
N SER A 376 14.33 7.92 -6.02
CA SER A 376 14.28 8.41 -7.41
C SER A 376 14.74 9.87 -7.55
N GLN A 377 14.61 10.67 -6.49
CA GLN A 377 15.02 12.08 -6.48
C GLN A 377 16.27 12.31 -5.60
N ALA A 378 16.88 11.24 -5.06
CA ALA A 378 18.14 11.34 -4.31
C ALA A 378 19.35 11.41 -5.24
N ALA A 379 20.38 12.14 -4.82
CA ALA A 379 21.70 12.05 -5.46
C ALA A 379 22.34 10.69 -5.08
N PRO A 380 22.94 9.94 -6.03
CA PRO A 380 23.44 8.62 -5.71
C PRO A 380 24.49 8.60 -4.61
N GLU A 381 25.30 9.65 -4.45
CA GLU A 381 26.33 9.73 -3.40
C GLU A 381 25.76 9.88 -1.99
N GLU A 382 24.55 10.43 -1.85
CA GLU A 382 23.93 10.77 -0.55
C GLU A 382 23.15 9.60 0.06
N ILE A 383 22.86 8.57 -0.72
CA ILE A 383 22.08 7.41 -0.30
C ILE A 383 22.95 6.17 -0.15
N ARG A 384 22.62 5.30 0.81
CA ARG A 384 23.32 4.04 0.99
C ARG A 384 23.14 3.14 -0.24
N ARG A 385 24.27 2.65 -0.77
CA ARG A 385 24.35 1.75 -1.93
C ARG A 385 24.86 0.39 -1.49
N HIS A 386 24.48 -0.64 -2.21
CA HIS A 386 25.12 -1.95 -2.16
C HIS A 386 26.07 -2.11 -3.35
N LYS A 387 27.07 -2.99 -3.24
CA LYS A 387 27.91 -3.38 -4.38
C LYS A 387 27.53 -4.80 -4.82
N VAL A 388 26.88 -4.89 -5.97
CA VAL A 388 26.37 -6.15 -6.51
C VAL A 388 26.66 -6.19 -8.00
N SER A 389 27.45 -7.17 -8.44
CA SER A 389 27.74 -7.37 -9.86
C SER A 389 26.56 -8.02 -10.59
N PRO A 390 26.48 -7.93 -11.94
CA PRO A 390 25.47 -8.64 -12.72
C PRO A 390 25.42 -10.15 -12.43
N GLU A 391 26.58 -10.81 -12.35
CA GLU A 391 26.68 -12.26 -12.08
C GLU A 391 26.14 -12.59 -10.70
N LYS A 392 26.47 -11.76 -9.70
CA LYS A 392 25.99 -11.92 -8.34
C LYS A 392 24.48 -11.72 -8.25
N MET A 393 23.92 -10.76 -8.98
CA MET A 393 22.47 -10.55 -9.04
C MET A 393 21.77 -11.80 -9.58
N VAL A 394 22.24 -12.32 -10.72
CA VAL A 394 21.70 -13.54 -11.33
C VAL A 394 21.86 -14.76 -10.42
N ALA A 395 23.01 -14.92 -9.77
CA ALA A 395 23.24 -16.01 -8.82
C ALA A 395 22.30 -15.93 -7.61
N LEU A 396 22.07 -14.72 -7.07
CA LEU A 396 21.12 -14.50 -5.97
C LEU A 396 19.69 -14.82 -6.40
N THR A 397 19.28 -14.44 -7.61
CA THR A 397 17.95 -14.75 -8.16
C THR A 397 17.70 -16.26 -8.21
N LEU A 398 18.66 -17.03 -8.73
CA LEU A 398 18.59 -18.49 -8.76
C LEU A 398 18.56 -19.10 -7.35
N ALA A 399 19.46 -18.64 -6.47
CA ALA A 399 19.54 -19.15 -5.10
C ALA A 399 18.26 -18.89 -4.29
N LYS A 400 17.47 -17.89 -4.67
CA LYS A 400 16.19 -17.56 -4.04
C LYS A 400 14.98 -18.18 -4.74
N GLY A 401 15.17 -18.91 -5.84
CA GLY A 401 14.10 -19.56 -6.59
C GLY A 401 13.14 -18.56 -7.27
N CYS A 402 13.61 -17.34 -7.55
CA CYS A 402 12.82 -16.35 -8.28
C CYS A 402 12.79 -16.71 -9.77
N GLN A 403 11.63 -16.59 -10.40
CA GLN A 403 11.43 -16.92 -11.82
C GLN A 403 11.90 -15.79 -12.76
N GLY A 404 12.04 -14.58 -12.22
CA GLY A 404 12.51 -13.43 -12.99
C GLY A 404 13.18 -12.35 -12.17
N ILE A 405 13.66 -11.32 -12.87
CA ILE A 405 14.27 -10.12 -12.33
C ILE A 405 13.44 -8.92 -12.79
N ALA A 406 13.01 -8.08 -11.85
CA ALA A 406 12.29 -6.85 -12.11
C ALA A 406 13.19 -5.63 -11.88
N TYR A 407 13.42 -4.85 -12.92
CA TYR A 407 14.06 -3.54 -12.83
C TYR A 407 12.97 -2.51 -12.57
N THR A 408 12.98 -1.85 -11.40
CA THR A 408 11.78 -1.19 -10.86
C THR A 408 12.10 -0.14 -9.78
N TYR A 409 11.07 0.30 -9.04
CA TYR A 409 11.01 1.33 -7.98
C TYR A 409 11.40 2.75 -8.42
N THR A 410 12.57 2.91 -9.03
CA THR A 410 12.96 4.11 -9.77
C THR A 410 12.76 3.86 -11.26
N GLU A 411 13.40 4.65 -12.13
CA GLU A 411 13.32 4.44 -13.58
C GLU A 411 14.50 3.58 -14.07
N PRO A 412 14.28 2.36 -14.57
CA PRO A 412 15.37 1.48 -14.99
C PRO A 412 16.25 1.99 -16.11
N THR A 413 15.69 2.84 -16.98
CA THR A 413 16.44 3.46 -18.08
C THR A 413 17.71 4.16 -17.58
N ILE A 414 17.71 4.75 -16.37
CA ILE A 414 18.88 5.48 -15.88
C ILE A 414 20.08 4.59 -15.54
N PHE A 415 19.84 3.31 -15.22
CA PHE A 415 20.89 2.30 -14.98
C PHE A 415 21.00 1.27 -16.11
N TYR A 416 20.72 1.72 -17.34
CA TYR A 416 20.67 0.93 -18.56
C TYR A 416 21.75 -0.17 -18.68
N GLU A 417 23.02 0.18 -18.54
CA GLU A 417 24.13 -0.78 -18.75
C GLU A 417 24.11 -1.90 -17.70
N TYR A 418 23.73 -1.57 -16.46
CA TYR A 418 23.62 -2.56 -15.39
C TYR A 418 22.41 -3.48 -15.61
N MET A 419 21.29 -2.90 -16.04
CA MET A 419 20.10 -3.66 -16.43
C MET A 419 20.41 -4.61 -17.60
N LEU A 420 21.03 -4.12 -18.67
CA LEU A 420 21.36 -4.89 -19.87
C LEU A 420 22.31 -6.06 -19.56
N ASP A 421 23.37 -5.81 -18.79
CA ASP A 421 24.34 -6.85 -18.41
C ASP A 421 23.67 -7.93 -17.53
N ILE A 422 22.83 -7.54 -16.55
CA ILE A 422 22.04 -8.51 -15.76
C ILE A 422 21.10 -9.29 -16.67
N ALA A 423 20.35 -8.60 -17.55
CA ALA A 423 19.29 -9.20 -18.35
C ALA A 423 19.85 -10.25 -19.32
N THR A 424 20.98 -9.94 -19.94
CA THR A 424 21.72 -10.84 -20.83
C THR A 424 22.11 -12.12 -20.10
N LEU A 425 22.71 -11.98 -18.91
CA LEU A 425 23.11 -13.12 -18.09
C LEU A 425 21.92 -13.92 -17.54
N ALA A 426 20.83 -13.24 -17.18
CA ALA A 426 19.59 -13.85 -16.69
C ALA A 426 18.93 -14.71 -17.77
N LYS A 427 18.80 -14.18 -19.00
CA LYS A 427 18.23 -14.87 -20.14
C LYS A 427 19.00 -16.14 -20.49
N ALA A 428 20.34 -16.09 -20.44
CA ALA A 428 21.20 -17.27 -20.64
C ALA A 428 20.97 -18.39 -19.61
N LYS A 429 20.37 -18.08 -18.46
CA LYS A 429 20.03 -19.05 -17.40
C LYS A 429 18.52 -19.35 -17.30
N GLY A 430 17.73 -18.94 -18.29
CA GLY A 430 16.28 -19.16 -18.31
C GLY A 430 15.49 -18.33 -17.30
N ILE A 431 16.09 -17.26 -16.75
CA ILE A 431 15.43 -16.32 -15.85
C ILE A 431 14.77 -15.23 -16.68
N ARG A 432 13.52 -14.90 -16.38
CA ARG A 432 12.76 -13.86 -17.10
C ARG A 432 13.18 -12.45 -16.69
N ASN A 433 13.12 -11.50 -17.61
CA ASN A 433 13.43 -10.10 -17.37
C ASN A 433 12.19 -9.21 -17.50
N TYR A 434 11.96 -8.37 -16.49
CA TYR A 434 10.80 -7.49 -16.38
C TYR A 434 11.20 -6.02 -16.26
N TRP A 435 10.75 -5.20 -17.19
CA TRP A 435 11.05 -3.77 -17.24
C TRP A 435 9.86 -2.92 -16.73
N ILE A 436 9.97 -2.35 -15.54
CA ILE A 436 8.90 -1.54 -14.92
C ILE A 436 9.30 -0.08 -15.04
N THR A 437 8.68 0.66 -15.95
CA THR A 437 9.23 1.90 -16.50
C THR A 437 8.17 2.99 -16.71
N CYS A 438 8.62 4.24 -16.76
CA CYS A 438 7.86 5.39 -17.24
C CYS A 438 7.90 5.56 -18.77
N GLY A 439 8.66 4.71 -19.48
CA GLY A 439 8.71 4.69 -20.95
C GLY A 439 9.44 5.87 -21.60
N GLN A 440 10.23 6.63 -20.83
CA GLN A 440 11.05 7.75 -21.30
C GLN A 440 12.44 7.26 -21.73
N ILE A 441 12.52 6.68 -22.94
CA ILE A 441 13.74 6.13 -23.54
C ILE A 441 13.76 6.44 -25.05
N GLU A 442 14.94 6.62 -25.62
CA GLU A 442 15.11 6.77 -27.07
C GLU A 442 14.97 5.44 -27.81
N GLU A 443 14.68 5.50 -29.12
CA GLU A 443 14.37 4.30 -29.91
C GLU A 443 15.56 3.33 -29.99
N ALA A 444 16.76 3.80 -30.32
CA ALA A 444 17.94 2.94 -30.44
C ALA A 444 18.25 2.13 -29.15
N PRO A 445 18.34 2.74 -27.95
CA PRO A 445 18.53 1.98 -26.72
C PRO A 445 17.35 1.07 -26.38
N LEU A 446 16.11 1.45 -26.72
CA LEU A 446 14.95 0.59 -26.49
C LEU A 446 14.98 -0.66 -27.36
N VAL A 447 15.27 -0.54 -28.66
CA VAL A 447 15.35 -1.68 -29.58
C VAL A 447 16.41 -2.68 -29.13
N GLU A 448 17.56 -2.20 -28.65
CA GLU A 448 18.60 -3.07 -28.07
C GLU A 448 18.09 -3.77 -26.80
N LEU A 449 17.41 -3.04 -25.92
CA LEU A 449 16.86 -3.59 -24.68
C LEU A 449 15.78 -4.66 -24.93
N CYS A 450 14.93 -4.48 -25.94
CA CYS A 450 13.89 -5.43 -26.31
C CYS A 450 14.43 -6.83 -26.61
N LYS A 451 15.68 -6.97 -27.07
CA LYS A 451 16.33 -8.25 -27.35
C LYS A 451 16.44 -9.16 -26.12
N VAL A 452 16.43 -8.57 -24.92
CA VAL A 452 16.64 -9.30 -23.66
C VAL A 452 15.47 -9.22 -22.68
N MET A 453 14.46 -8.38 -22.95
CA MET A 453 13.26 -8.25 -22.10
C MET A 453 12.19 -9.28 -22.47
N ASP A 454 11.56 -9.87 -21.46
CA ASP A 454 10.42 -10.77 -21.67
C ASP A 454 9.09 -10.01 -21.51
N ALA A 455 9.01 -9.13 -20.50
CA ALA A 455 7.84 -8.32 -20.29
C ALA A 455 8.16 -6.91 -19.76
N ALA A 456 7.22 -5.99 -19.95
CA ALA A 456 7.28 -4.64 -19.41
C ALA A 456 5.96 -4.23 -18.75
N ASN A 457 6.05 -3.41 -17.71
CA ASN A 457 4.91 -2.60 -17.26
C ASN A 457 5.28 -1.14 -17.51
N VAL A 458 4.52 -0.47 -18.36
CA VAL A 458 4.79 0.92 -18.76
C VAL A 458 3.76 1.83 -18.11
N ASP A 459 4.24 2.81 -17.35
CA ASP A 459 3.41 3.83 -16.75
C ASP A 459 3.00 4.87 -17.82
N LEU A 460 1.82 4.69 -18.41
CA LEU A 460 1.16 5.74 -19.19
C LEU A 460 0.44 6.67 -18.20
N LYS A 461 1.19 7.64 -17.66
CA LYS A 461 0.77 8.44 -16.50
C LYS A 461 -0.39 9.40 -16.78
N GLY A 462 -0.70 9.68 -18.02
CA GLY A 462 -1.83 10.49 -18.46
C GLY A 462 -1.94 10.45 -19.99
N PHE A 463 -2.94 11.10 -20.55
CA PHE A 463 -3.11 11.21 -22.01
C PHE A 463 -3.29 12.67 -22.43
N SER A 464 -2.40 13.51 -21.87
CA SER A 464 -2.25 14.93 -22.17
C SER A 464 -0.77 15.28 -22.03
N ASP A 465 -0.20 16.00 -22.99
CA ASP A 465 1.19 16.45 -22.89
C ASP A 465 1.34 17.52 -21.78
N ASP A 466 0.32 18.36 -21.56
CA ASP A 466 0.28 19.32 -20.45
C ASP A 466 0.47 18.62 -19.11
N PHE A 467 -0.22 17.50 -18.88
CA PHE A 467 -0.06 16.71 -17.65
C PHE A 467 1.38 16.21 -17.47
N TYR A 468 2.03 15.79 -18.56
CA TYR A 468 3.41 15.31 -18.50
C TYR A 468 4.40 16.44 -18.19
N VAL A 469 4.22 17.61 -18.79
CA VAL A 469 5.05 18.79 -18.50
C VAL A 469 4.83 19.23 -17.05
N GLU A 470 3.57 19.46 -16.68
CA GLU A 470 3.17 20.01 -15.39
C GLU A 470 3.53 19.10 -14.21
N TYR A 471 3.18 17.81 -14.29
CA TYR A 471 3.33 16.89 -13.17
C TYR A 471 4.57 16.01 -13.23
N CYS A 472 5.15 15.78 -14.42
CA CYS A 472 6.21 14.79 -14.60
C CYS A 472 7.56 15.36 -15.05
N ASN A 473 7.63 16.62 -15.49
CA ASN A 473 8.80 17.20 -16.17
C ASN A 473 9.23 16.33 -17.38
N ALA A 474 8.27 15.91 -18.20
CA ALA A 474 8.49 15.05 -19.36
C ALA A 474 7.44 15.33 -20.45
N HIS A 475 7.44 14.54 -21.53
CA HIS A 475 6.43 14.60 -22.59
C HIS A 475 5.74 13.25 -22.80
N LEU A 476 4.50 13.27 -23.29
CA LEU A 476 3.67 12.10 -23.55
C LEU A 476 4.19 11.28 -24.74
N PHE A 477 4.58 11.94 -25.82
CA PHE A 477 4.91 11.29 -27.10
C PHE A 477 6.00 10.21 -27.00
N PRO A 478 7.11 10.41 -26.26
CA PRO A 478 8.08 9.34 -26.04
C PRO A 478 7.49 8.06 -25.42
N VAL A 479 6.53 8.16 -24.51
CA VAL A 479 5.87 6.99 -23.89
C VAL A 479 5.02 6.25 -24.92
N LEU A 480 4.29 6.98 -25.76
CA LEU A 480 3.49 6.39 -26.84
C LEU A 480 4.38 5.69 -27.87
N ARG A 481 5.52 6.29 -28.23
CA ARG A 481 6.55 5.67 -29.08
C ARG A 481 7.09 4.39 -28.46
N THR A 482 7.42 4.41 -27.17
CA THR A 482 7.89 3.22 -26.43
C THR A 482 6.88 2.08 -26.51
N LEU A 483 5.60 2.34 -26.25
CA LEU A 483 4.55 1.32 -26.33
C LEU A 483 4.43 0.71 -27.73
N LYS A 484 4.51 1.54 -28.78
CA LYS A 484 4.49 1.06 -30.18
C LYS A 484 5.72 0.23 -30.53
N ILE A 485 6.90 0.60 -30.03
CA ILE A 485 8.13 -0.18 -30.22
C ILE A 485 8.03 -1.51 -29.49
N LEU A 486 7.58 -1.55 -28.23
CA LEU A 486 7.38 -2.82 -27.51
C LEU A 486 6.43 -3.75 -28.24
N ARG A 487 5.37 -3.23 -28.85
CA ARG A 487 4.45 -3.99 -29.71
C ARG A 487 5.16 -4.54 -30.95
N ARG A 488 5.95 -3.69 -31.65
CA ARG A 488 6.71 -4.04 -32.86
C ARG A 488 7.77 -5.11 -32.59
N GLU A 489 8.48 -5.00 -31.46
CA GLU A 489 9.54 -5.93 -31.04
C GLU A 489 9.00 -7.16 -30.28
N GLU A 490 7.68 -7.35 -30.25
CA GLU A 490 6.99 -8.50 -29.63
C GLU A 490 7.29 -8.72 -28.13
N VAL A 491 7.69 -7.67 -27.40
CA VAL A 491 7.81 -7.72 -25.94
C VAL A 491 6.41 -7.68 -25.33
N PHE A 492 6.11 -8.58 -24.39
CA PHE A 492 4.82 -8.54 -23.72
C PHE A 492 4.75 -7.31 -22.81
N PHE A 493 3.62 -6.60 -22.78
CA PHE A 493 3.51 -5.48 -21.85
C PHE A 493 2.10 -5.27 -21.31
N GLU A 494 2.07 -4.65 -20.14
CA GLU A 494 0.87 -4.13 -19.50
C GLU A 494 1.06 -2.64 -19.24
N ILE A 495 -0.04 -1.89 -19.18
CA ILE A 495 -0.01 -0.44 -18.98
C ILE A 495 -0.56 -0.11 -17.60
N THR A 496 0.15 0.73 -16.85
CA THR A 496 -0.34 1.28 -15.59
C THR A 496 -0.63 2.77 -15.73
N ASN A 497 -1.78 3.19 -15.24
CA ASN A 497 -2.17 4.59 -15.14
C ASN A 497 -2.59 4.89 -13.70
N LEU A 498 -1.77 5.66 -12.99
CA LEU A 498 -2.07 6.13 -11.63
C LEU A 498 -3.00 7.34 -11.72
N LEU A 499 -4.24 7.21 -11.26
CA LEU A 499 -5.22 8.29 -11.35
C LEU A 499 -5.04 9.31 -10.23
N VAL A 500 -4.52 10.47 -10.55
CA VAL A 500 -4.40 11.64 -9.68
C VAL A 500 -5.69 12.48 -9.82
N PRO A 501 -6.46 12.67 -8.74
CA PRO A 501 -7.71 13.44 -8.81
C PRO A 501 -7.53 14.81 -9.45
N GLU A 502 -8.48 15.26 -10.28
CA GLU A 502 -8.50 16.56 -10.95
C GLU A 502 -7.18 16.91 -11.69
N ALA A 503 -6.47 15.88 -12.18
CA ALA A 503 -5.28 16.03 -13.02
C ALA A 503 -5.33 15.13 -14.26
N ASN A 504 -5.61 13.83 -14.09
CA ASN A 504 -5.68 12.87 -15.20
C ASN A 504 -6.87 11.89 -15.08
N ASP A 505 -7.86 12.21 -14.24
CA ASP A 505 -8.97 11.32 -13.90
C ASP A 505 -10.30 11.70 -14.56
N SER A 506 -10.27 12.60 -15.56
CA SER A 506 -11.48 12.91 -16.33
C SER A 506 -11.92 11.73 -17.19
N PRO A 507 -13.23 11.42 -17.25
CA PRO A 507 -13.75 10.35 -18.09
C PRO A 507 -13.32 10.47 -19.56
N GLU A 508 -13.27 11.69 -20.09
CA GLU A 508 -12.92 11.99 -21.48
C GLU A 508 -11.45 11.64 -21.78
N MET A 509 -10.52 12.06 -20.90
CA MET A 509 -9.10 11.73 -21.07
C MET A 509 -8.86 10.23 -20.98
N ILE A 510 -9.54 9.55 -20.05
CA ILE A 510 -9.46 8.09 -19.90
C ILE A 510 -10.03 7.39 -21.14
N GLU A 511 -11.17 7.86 -21.66
CA GLU A 511 -11.76 7.30 -22.88
C GLU A 511 -10.81 7.45 -24.07
N ASP A 512 -10.25 8.64 -24.31
CA ASP A 512 -9.32 8.90 -25.40
C ASP A 512 -8.06 8.03 -25.29
N MET A 513 -7.50 7.91 -24.09
CA MET A 513 -6.38 7.00 -23.80
C MET A 513 -6.73 5.55 -24.16
N CYS A 514 -7.87 5.06 -23.69
CA CYS A 514 -8.28 3.68 -23.91
C CYS A 514 -8.60 3.39 -25.38
N ARG A 515 -9.22 4.35 -26.08
CA ARG A 515 -9.47 4.22 -27.52
C ARG A 515 -8.16 4.19 -28.30
N TRP A 516 -7.18 4.99 -27.93
CA TRP A 516 -5.85 4.96 -28.53
C TRP A 516 -5.16 3.61 -28.29
N ILE A 517 -5.18 3.09 -27.06
CA ILE A 517 -4.63 1.76 -26.73
C ILE A 517 -5.29 0.68 -27.60
N VAL A 518 -6.62 0.67 -27.71
CA VAL A 518 -7.34 -0.31 -28.53
C VAL A 518 -6.94 -0.21 -30.00
N ALA A 519 -6.78 1.00 -30.53
CA ALA A 519 -6.48 1.24 -31.93
C ALA A 519 -5.03 0.88 -32.30
N GLU A 520 -4.06 1.26 -31.47
CA GLU A 520 -2.62 1.13 -31.79
C GLU A 520 -1.98 -0.13 -31.20
N LEU A 521 -2.46 -0.59 -30.04
CA LEU A 521 -1.81 -1.66 -29.26
C LEU A 521 -2.66 -2.93 -29.19
N GLY A 522 -3.97 -2.81 -29.42
CA GLY A 522 -4.93 -3.92 -29.46
C GLY A 522 -5.79 -4.02 -28.19
N ALA A 523 -7.02 -4.50 -28.38
CA ALA A 523 -8.05 -4.63 -27.33
C ALA A 523 -7.68 -5.60 -26.20
N ASP A 524 -6.69 -6.45 -26.39
CA ASP A 524 -6.20 -7.42 -25.42
C ASP A 524 -5.00 -6.91 -24.60
N THR A 525 -4.57 -5.66 -24.81
CA THR A 525 -3.57 -4.98 -23.96
C THR A 525 -4.12 -4.78 -22.54
N PRO A 526 -3.50 -5.36 -21.50
CA PRO A 526 -3.96 -5.16 -20.13
C PRO A 526 -3.68 -3.74 -19.62
N VAL A 527 -4.67 -3.13 -18.97
CA VAL A 527 -4.57 -1.78 -18.39
C VAL A 527 -4.93 -1.80 -16.91
N HIS A 528 -4.11 -1.13 -16.10
CA HIS A 528 -4.28 -1.01 -14.66
C HIS A 528 -4.54 0.44 -14.28
N PHE A 529 -5.70 0.72 -13.68
CA PHE A 529 -5.97 2.00 -13.03
C PHE A 529 -5.62 1.90 -11.56
N SER A 530 -4.55 2.58 -11.15
CA SER A 530 -4.06 2.52 -9.78
C SER A 530 -4.49 3.73 -8.97
N ARG A 531 -4.82 3.49 -7.70
CA ARG A 531 -5.12 4.56 -6.74
C ARG A 531 -3.87 5.37 -6.41
N PHE A 532 -3.98 6.69 -6.56
CA PHE A 532 -3.06 7.69 -6.04
C PHE A 532 -3.15 7.77 -4.51
N HIS A 533 -1.99 7.92 -3.89
CA HIS A 533 -1.82 8.27 -2.48
C HIS A 533 -1.00 9.56 -2.37
N PRO A 534 -1.31 10.46 -1.42
CA PRO A 534 -0.65 11.75 -1.33
C PRO A 534 0.78 11.60 -0.80
N ASP A 535 1.76 11.67 -1.71
CA ASP A 535 3.18 11.50 -1.43
C ASP A 535 4.01 12.64 -2.07
N TYR A 536 5.28 12.75 -1.67
CA TYR A 536 6.27 13.70 -2.18
C TYR A 536 5.84 15.18 -2.13
N LYS A 537 5.59 15.82 -3.29
CA LYS A 537 5.20 17.24 -3.37
C LYS A 537 3.68 17.41 -3.43
N LEU A 538 2.94 16.37 -3.78
CA LEU A 538 1.48 16.41 -3.97
C LEU A 538 0.71 15.93 -2.72
N THR A 539 1.11 16.39 -1.54
CA THR A 539 0.58 15.92 -0.24
C THR A 539 -0.81 16.48 0.12
N LYS A 540 -1.24 17.56 -0.53
CA LYS A 540 -2.51 18.24 -0.25
C LYS A 540 -3.70 17.70 -1.05
N ARG A 541 -3.46 16.89 -2.08
CA ARG A 541 -4.52 16.30 -2.90
C ARG A 541 -5.01 15.02 -2.24
N PRO A 542 -6.33 14.75 -2.15
CA PRO A 542 -6.83 13.51 -1.54
C PRO A 542 -6.43 12.27 -2.36
N PRO A 543 -6.40 11.08 -1.74
CA PRO A 543 -6.22 9.84 -2.49
C PRO A 543 -7.40 9.62 -3.45
N THR A 544 -7.18 8.95 -4.58
CA THR A 544 -8.25 8.73 -5.58
C THR A 544 -9.45 8.04 -4.95
N PRO A 545 -10.68 8.56 -5.11
CA PRO A 545 -11.89 7.85 -4.73
C PRO A 545 -11.99 6.50 -5.46
N ILE A 546 -12.58 5.50 -4.80
CA ILE A 546 -12.76 4.18 -5.43
C ILE A 546 -13.75 4.25 -6.58
N GLU A 547 -14.71 5.17 -6.50
CA GLU A 547 -15.71 5.48 -7.51
C GLU A 547 -15.05 5.93 -8.82
N THR A 548 -13.99 6.74 -8.74
CA THR A 548 -13.21 7.17 -9.91
C THR A 548 -12.50 6.00 -10.57
N LEU A 549 -11.94 5.07 -9.79
CA LEU A 549 -11.29 3.86 -10.34
C LEU A 549 -12.30 2.92 -11.01
N LEU A 550 -13.48 2.77 -10.41
CA LEU A 550 -14.58 1.98 -10.98
C LEU A 550 -15.11 2.62 -12.27
N MET A 551 -15.21 3.95 -12.30
CA MET A 551 -15.56 4.71 -13.50
C MET A 551 -14.53 4.49 -14.60
N ALA A 552 -13.24 4.67 -14.31
CA ALA A 552 -12.16 4.47 -15.28
C ALA A 552 -12.19 3.06 -15.88
N ARG A 553 -12.43 2.05 -15.03
CA ARG A 553 -12.59 0.66 -15.47
C ARG A 553 -13.78 0.48 -16.42
N ASP A 554 -14.94 1.03 -16.10
CA ASP A 554 -16.14 0.95 -16.93
C ASP A 554 -15.94 1.66 -18.28
N VAL A 555 -15.34 2.86 -18.28
CA VAL A 555 -14.98 3.60 -19.50
C VAL A 555 -14.04 2.80 -20.39
N ALA A 556 -12.97 2.23 -19.82
CA ALA A 556 -12.01 1.42 -20.53
C ALA A 556 -12.64 0.16 -21.17
N GLN A 557 -13.54 -0.52 -20.44
CA GLN A 557 -14.28 -1.67 -20.97
C GLN A 557 -15.22 -1.27 -22.11
N LYS A 558 -15.91 -0.13 -21.99
CA LYS A 558 -16.77 0.43 -23.06
C LYS A 558 -15.98 0.88 -24.29
N ALA A 559 -14.74 1.34 -24.09
CA ALA A 559 -13.82 1.66 -25.17
C ALA A 559 -13.35 0.41 -25.94
N GLY A 560 -13.46 -0.78 -25.34
CA GLY A 560 -13.21 -2.08 -25.98
C GLY A 560 -12.08 -2.89 -25.35
N LEU A 561 -11.47 -2.44 -24.26
CA LEU A 561 -10.42 -3.18 -23.58
C LEU A 561 -10.99 -4.42 -22.88
N LYS A 562 -10.33 -5.57 -23.10
CA LYS A 562 -10.75 -6.87 -22.55
C LYS A 562 -10.28 -7.07 -21.11
N TYR A 563 -9.11 -6.55 -20.76
CA TYR A 563 -8.47 -6.74 -19.47
C TYR A 563 -8.21 -5.39 -18.81
N VAL A 564 -9.05 -5.06 -17.83
CA VAL A 564 -8.96 -3.80 -17.10
C VAL A 564 -9.00 -4.07 -15.61
N TYR A 565 -7.96 -3.60 -14.93
CA TYR A 565 -7.70 -3.84 -13.53
C TYR A 565 -7.71 -2.57 -12.71
N ILE A 566 -7.97 -2.73 -11.42
CA ILE A 566 -7.85 -1.67 -10.44
C ILE A 566 -6.77 -2.05 -9.43
N GLY A 567 -5.77 -1.18 -9.27
CA GLY A 567 -4.62 -1.34 -8.38
C GLY A 567 -4.68 -0.46 -7.12
N ASN A 568 -3.81 -0.74 -6.16
CA ASN A 568 -3.68 0.00 -4.89
C ASN A 568 -4.96 0.10 -4.03
N VAL A 569 -5.95 -0.75 -4.29
CA VAL A 569 -7.14 -0.93 -3.45
C VAL A 569 -7.49 -2.40 -3.33
N ARG A 570 -8.16 -2.76 -2.24
CA ARG A 570 -8.71 -4.10 -2.05
C ARG A 570 -10.10 -4.17 -2.69
N ASP A 571 -10.14 -4.35 -4.00
CA ASP A 571 -11.38 -4.68 -4.72
C ASP A 571 -11.27 -6.06 -5.37
N PRO A 572 -11.99 -7.08 -4.86
CA PRO A 572 -11.96 -8.42 -5.45
C PRO A 572 -12.36 -8.47 -6.93
N LYS A 573 -13.24 -7.56 -7.38
CA LYS A 573 -13.67 -7.52 -8.78
C LYS A 573 -12.61 -6.89 -9.67
N GLY A 574 -11.94 -5.85 -9.20
CA GLY A 574 -10.93 -5.07 -9.91
C GLY A 574 -9.61 -5.81 -10.13
N GLY A 575 -9.27 -6.77 -9.29
CA GLY A 575 -8.08 -7.62 -9.46
C GLY A 575 -8.29 -8.93 -10.22
N THR A 576 -9.53 -9.21 -10.64
CA THR A 576 -9.91 -10.50 -11.24
C THR A 576 -9.76 -10.49 -12.76
N THR A 577 -9.00 -11.45 -13.30
CA THR A 577 -8.93 -11.73 -14.73
C THR A 577 -10.13 -12.56 -15.15
N THR A 578 -10.92 -12.06 -16.10
CA THR A 578 -12.10 -12.73 -16.65
C THR A 578 -11.86 -13.16 -18.09
N CYS A 579 -12.40 -14.31 -18.49
CA CYS A 579 -12.35 -14.76 -19.88
C CYS A 579 -13.15 -13.79 -20.77
N PRO A 580 -12.58 -13.23 -21.85
CA PRO A 580 -13.31 -12.30 -22.72
C PRO A 580 -14.39 -12.98 -23.56
N VAL A 581 -14.40 -14.31 -23.65
CA VAL A 581 -15.37 -15.08 -24.45
C VAL A 581 -16.53 -15.58 -23.61
N CYS A 582 -16.27 -16.24 -22.48
CA CYS A 582 -17.33 -16.83 -21.64
C CYS A 582 -17.62 -16.07 -20.35
N ALA A 583 -16.94 -14.94 -20.10
CA ALA A 583 -17.07 -14.09 -18.92
C ALA A 583 -16.79 -14.76 -17.55
N LYS A 584 -16.40 -16.03 -17.52
CA LYS A 584 -16.03 -16.72 -16.28
C LYS A 584 -14.73 -16.16 -15.70
N SER A 585 -14.68 -16.08 -14.38
CA SER A 585 -13.49 -15.69 -13.63
C SER A 585 -12.39 -16.74 -13.77
N LEU A 586 -11.20 -16.31 -14.19
CA LEU A 586 -10.05 -17.17 -14.41
C LEU A 586 -9.01 -17.03 -13.31
N ILE A 587 -8.63 -15.80 -12.98
CA ILE A 587 -7.62 -15.55 -11.96
C ILE A 587 -8.20 -14.55 -10.98
N ARG A 588 -8.37 -14.97 -9.73
CA ARG A 588 -8.88 -14.09 -8.68
C ARG A 588 -7.75 -13.70 -7.75
N ARG A 589 -7.54 -12.39 -7.59
CA ARG A 589 -6.52 -11.83 -6.71
C ARG A 589 -7.15 -11.18 -5.48
N MET A 590 -6.43 -11.24 -4.35
CA MET A 590 -6.73 -10.52 -3.12
C MET A 590 -5.47 -9.76 -2.69
N GLY A 591 -5.33 -8.52 -3.15
CA GLY A 591 -4.04 -7.83 -3.11
C GLY A 591 -3.04 -8.56 -4.00
N TYR A 592 -1.85 -8.85 -3.47
CA TYR A 592 -0.79 -9.55 -4.21
C TYR A 592 -0.85 -11.08 -4.11
N VAL A 593 -1.93 -11.64 -3.53
CA VAL A 593 -2.10 -13.09 -3.41
C VAL A 593 -3.14 -13.55 -4.43
N VAL A 594 -2.79 -14.57 -5.20
CA VAL A 594 -3.73 -15.25 -6.09
C VAL A 594 -4.51 -16.29 -5.28
N ALA A 595 -5.84 -16.17 -5.28
CA ALA A 595 -6.73 -17.10 -4.60
C ALA A 595 -6.96 -18.37 -5.42
N TYR A 596 -6.96 -18.24 -6.75
CA TYR A 596 -6.96 -19.35 -7.70
C TYR A 596 -6.52 -18.86 -9.09
N ASN A 597 -5.96 -19.76 -9.87
CA ASN A 597 -5.64 -19.58 -11.27
C ASN A 597 -6.23 -20.73 -12.11
N ARG A 598 -7.07 -20.37 -13.08
CA ARG A 598 -7.81 -21.27 -13.98
C ARG A 598 -7.41 -21.09 -15.44
N VAL A 599 -6.24 -20.50 -15.68
CA VAL A 599 -5.61 -20.46 -16.99
C VAL A 599 -4.71 -21.70 -17.10
N LYS A 600 -4.89 -22.50 -18.16
CA LYS A 600 -4.08 -23.69 -18.45
C LYS A 600 -3.47 -23.51 -19.84
N ASP A 601 -2.14 -23.57 -19.94
CA ASP A 601 -1.40 -23.42 -21.20
C ASP A 601 -1.84 -22.18 -22.00
N GLY A 602 -2.04 -21.06 -21.30
CA GLY A 602 -2.52 -19.80 -21.87
C GLY A 602 -3.97 -19.82 -22.38
N ARG A 603 -4.80 -20.76 -21.92
CA ARG A 603 -6.21 -20.89 -22.31
C ARG A 603 -7.14 -20.89 -21.12
N CYS A 604 -8.36 -20.42 -21.35
CA CYS A 604 -9.47 -20.52 -20.42
C CYS A 604 -9.83 -21.99 -20.16
N GLU A 605 -9.79 -22.45 -18.91
CA GLU A 605 -10.16 -23.85 -18.59
C GLU A 605 -11.63 -24.19 -18.92
N HIS A 606 -12.49 -23.18 -19.07
CA HIS A 606 -13.93 -23.37 -19.22
C HIS A 606 -14.41 -23.41 -20.67
N CYS A 607 -13.73 -22.72 -21.59
CA CYS A 607 -14.14 -22.65 -23.01
C CYS A 607 -12.98 -22.78 -24.00
N GLY A 608 -11.74 -22.96 -23.55
CA GLY A 608 -10.57 -23.14 -24.41
C GLY A 608 -10.07 -21.89 -25.14
N ALA A 609 -10.73 -20.75 -24.95
CA ALA A 609 -10.33 -19.47 -25.55
C ALA A 609 -8.92 -19.07 -25.11
N PRO A 610 -8.05 -18.58 -26.02
CA PRO A 610 -6.73 -18.09 -25.66
C PRO A 610 -6.84 -16.85 -24.76
N ILE A 611 -5.96 -16.78 -23.77
CA ILE A 611 -5.82 -15.65 -22.85
C ILE A 611 -4.46 -15.05 -23.10
N THR A 612 -4.43 -13.80 -23.55
CA THR A 612 -3.21 -13.03 -23.82
C THR A 612 -2.33 -12.98 -22.56
N GLY A 613 -1.05 -13.32 -22.67
CA GLY A 613 -0.12 -13.34 -21.54
C GLY A 613 1.05 -14.31 -21.71
N ILE A 614 1.99 -14.26 -20.76
CA ILE A 614 3.05 -15.24 -20.55
C ILE A 614 2.62 -16.18 -19.42
N TRP A 615 2.40 -17.44 -19.76
CA TRP A 615 1.87 -18.45 -18.86
C TRP A 615 2.90 -19.56 -18.61
N LYS A 616 2.68 -20.33 -17.54
CA LYS A 616 3.48 -21.53 -17.24
C LYS A 616 3.13 -22.68 -18.18
#